data_AF-A0A924C793-F1
#
_entry.id   AF-A0A924C793-F1
#
_cell.length_a   1.000
_cell.length_b   1.000
_cell.length_c   1.000
_cell.angle_alpha   90.00
_cell.angle_beta   90.00
_cell.angle_gamma   90.00
#
_symmetry.space_group_name_H-M   'P 1'
#
loop_
_entity.id
_entity.type
_entity.pdbx_description
1 polymer ?
#
loop_
_entity_poly.entity_id
_entity_poly.type
_entity_poly.pdbx_seq_one_letter_code
_entity_poly.pdbx_strand_id
1 'polypeptide(L)' 'MGKIFDSAVAALDGLLFDGMTIVAGGFGLCGIPEKLIAAIHDSGVKDLTLVSNNAGVDGFGLGVLLERRQVKKVIASYV' A
#
# COMPACT_ATOMS: atom_id res chain seq x y z
N MET A 1 -26.46 3.17 0.00
CA MET A 1 -25.32 2.45 0.60
C MET A 1 -24.17 3.45 0.73
N GLY A 2 -23.70 3.72 1.95
CA GLY A 2 -22.62 4.68 2.18
C GLY A 2 -21.26 4.11 1.73
N LYS A 3 -20.38 4.97 1.23
CA LYS A 3 -18.97 4.63 0.88
C LYS A 3 -17.97 5.24 1.88
N ILE A 4 -18.47 5.63 3.05
CA ILE A 4 -17.69 6.20 4.15
C ILE A 4 -17.53 5.09 5.19
N PHE A 5 -16.29 4.87 5.61
CA PHE A 5 -15.92 3.84 6.58
C PHE A 5 -15.21 4.50 7.76
N ASP A 6 -15.39 3.96 8.96
CA ASP A 6 -14.83 4.52 10.20
C ASP A 6 -13.30 4.33 10.32
N SER A 7 -12.72 3.44 9.51
CA SER A 7 -11.27 3.18 9.50
C SER A 7 -10.78 2.63 8.17
N ALA A 8 -9.46 2.70 7.94
CA ALA A 8 -8.80 2.09 6.79
C ALA A 8 -8.94 0.56 6.77
N VAL A 9 -8.89 -0.09 7.96
CA VAL A 9 -9.10 -1.53 8.08
C VAL A 9 -10.52 -1.90 7.64
N ALA A 10 -11.53 -1.19 8.14
CA ALA A 10 -12.92 -1.43 7.74
C ALA A 10 -13.16 -1.16 6.24
N ALA A 11 -12.47 -0.17 5.66
CA ALA A 11 -12.55 0.12 4.23
C ALA A 11 -11.93 -0.97 3.33
N LEU A 12 -11.00 -1.77 3.87
CA LEU A 12 -10.28 -2.82 3.15
C LEU A 12 -10.73 -4.24 3.53
N ASP A 13 -11.66 -4.38 4.47
CA ASP A 13 -12.12 -5.67 4.96
C ASP A 13 -12.70 -6.53 3.83
N GLY A 14 -12.24 -7.78 3.74
CA GLY A 14 -12.58 -8.72 2.68
C GLY A 14 -12.08 -8.36 1.27
N LEU A 15 -11.35 -7.27 1.08
CA LEU A 15 -10.84 -6.86 -0.24
C LEU A 15 -9.43 -7.39 -0.53
N LEU A 16 -8.56 -7.43 0.48
CA LEU A 16 -7.14 -7.74 0.31
C LEU A 16 -6.90 -9.24 0.09
N PHE A 17 -5.97 -9.58 -0.81
CA PHE A 17 -5.54 -10.96 -1.07
C PHE A 17 -4.10 -11.01 -1.61
N ASP A 18 -3.44 -12.16 -1.47
CA ASP A 18 -2.07 -12.38 -1.95
C ASP A 18 -1.99 -12.29 -3.49
N GLY A 19 -0.95 -11.63 -4.00
CA GLY A 19 -0.78 -11.41 -5.44
C GLY A 19 -1.58 -10.24 -6.01
N MET A 20 -2.28 -9.46 -5.16
CA MET A 20 -3.03 -8.28 -5.59
C MET A 20 -2.11 -7.23 -6.24
N THR A 21 -2.62 -6.58 -7.29
CA THR A 21 -2.01 -5.35 -7.82
C THR A 21 -2.65 -4.13 -7.17
N ILE A 22 -1.83 -3.26 -6.57
CA ILE A 22 -2.26 -2.03 -5.91
C ILE A 22 -1.65 -0.85 -6.65
N VAL A 23 -2.50 0.08 -7.09
CA VAL A 23 -2.10 1.37 -7.65
C VAL A 23 -2.22 2.42 -6.55
N ALA A 24 -1.09 3.04 -6.18
CA ALA A 24 -1.04 4.00 -5.09
C ALA A 24 -0.67 5.39 -5.61
N GLY A 25 -1.41 6.41 -5.17
CA GLY A 25 -1.08 7.80 -5.40
C GLY A 25 0.03 8.31 -4.48
N GLY A 26 0.61 9.45 -4.85
CA GLY A 26 1.65 10.14 -4.09
C GLY A 26 2.90 10.44 -4.93
N PHE A 27 3.69 11.43 -4.48
CA PHE A 27 4.98 11.79 -5.07
C PHE A 27 6.00 11.98 -3.94
N GLY A 28 7.03 11.12 -3.89
CA GLY A 28 7.84 10.95 -2.69
C GLY A 28 6.95 10.59 -1.49
N LEU A 29 6.87 11.49 -0.51
CA LEU A 29 6.02 11.36 0.69
C LEU A 29 4.80 12.30 0.68
N CYS A 30 4.62 13.10 -0.37
CA CYS A 30 3.50 14.02 -0.48
C CYS A 30 2.28 13.32 -1.10
N GLY A 31 1.11 13.45 -0.46
CA GLY A 31 -0.15 12.90 -0.96
C GLY A 31 -0.26 11.36 -0.90
N ILE A 32 0.54 10.71 -0.05
CA ILE A 32 0.50 9.25 0.12
C ILE A 32 -0.70 8.81 0.98
N PRO A 33 -1.30 7.65 0.72
CA PRO A 33 -2.43 7.14 1.50
C PRO A 33 -1.97 6.42 2.78
N GLU A 34 -1.32 7.15 3.71
CA GLU A 34 -0.64 6.60 4.90
C GLU A 34 -1.47 5.60 5.73
N LYS A 35 -2.76 5.88 5.97
CA LYS A 35 -3.62 4.99 6.77
C LYS A 35 -3.96 3.69 6.04
N LEU A 36 -4.12 3.74 4.72
CA LEU A 36 -4.37 2.54 3.92
C LEU A 36 -3.09 1.70 3.80
N ILE A 37 -1.93 2.33 3.66
CA ILE A 37 -0.64 1.64 3.65
C ILE A 37 -0.43 0.88 4.97
N ALA A 38 -0.71 1.51 6.11
CA ALA A 38 -0.64 0.86 7.42
C ALA A 38 -1.61 -0.33 7.51
N ALA A 39 -2.85 -0.18 7.06
CA ALA A 39 -3.82 -1.28 7.06
C ALA A 39 -3.39 -2.46 6.16
N ILE A 40 -2.81 -2.18 4.98
CA ILE A 40 -2.25 -3.22 4.09
C ILE A 40 -1.04 -3.90 4.75
N HIS A 41 -0.17 -3.13 5.38
CA HIS A 41 0.98 -3.64 6.13
C HIS A 41 0.53 -4.63 7.23
N ASP A 42 -0.49 -4.25 8.00
CA ASP A 42 -0.98 -5.05 9.12
C ASP A 42 -1.77 -6.28 8.68
N SER A 43 -2.44 -6.23 7.52
CA SER A 43 -3.14 -7.39 6.95
C SER A 43 -2.21 -8.56 6.62
N GLY A 44 -0.91 -8.28 6.40
CA GLY A 44 0.10 -9.30 6.15
C GLY A 44 0.08 -9.93 4.76
N VAL A 45 -0.82 -9.51 3.86
CA VAL A 45 -0.89 -10.04 2.48
C VAL A 45 0.45 -9.95 1.76
N LYS A 46 0.73 -10.94 0.92
CA LYS A 46 2.02 -11.15 0.26
C LYS A 46 1.91 -11.07 -1.26
N ASP A 47 3.07 -11.14 -1.90
CA ASP A 47 3.23 -11.16 -3.35
C ASP A 47 2.60 -9.97 -4.11
N LEU A 48 2.48 -8.82 -3.45
CA LEU A 48 1.87 -7.63 -4.03
C LEU A 48 2.65 -7.12 -5.25
N THR A 49 1.92 -6.64 -6.25
CA THR A 49 2.47 -5.78 -7.30
C THR A 49 2.07 -4.34 -7.00
N LEU A 50 3.05 -3.48 -6.71
CA LEU A 50 2.80 -2.06 -6.46
C LEU A 50 3.04 -1.24 -7.73
N VAL A 51 2.14 -0.31 -8.01
CA VAL A 51 2.29 0.70 -9.08
C VAL A 51 2.19 2.08 -8.45
N SER A 52 3.28 2.84 -8.49
CA SER A 52 3.40 4.18 -7.88
C SER A 52 4.55 4.94 -8.53
N ASN A 53 4.57 6.27 -8.43
CA ASN A 53 5.71 7.05 -8.92
C ASN A 53 7.02 6.67 -8.19
N ASN A 54 6.95 6.56 -6.86
CA ASN A 54 8.03 6.15 -5.97
C ASN A 54 7.55 5.09 -4.96
N ALA A 55 8.49 4.44 -4.28
CA ALA A 55 8.20 3.51 -3.19
C ALA A 55 8.22 4.16 -1.78
N GLY A 56 8.37 5.48 -1.68
CA GLY A 56 8.58 6.14 -0.38
C GLY A 56 10.03 6.02 0.06
N VAL A 57 10.27 5.89 1.37
CA VAL A 57 11.60 5.75 1.98
C VAL A 57 11.59 4.60 2.99
N ASP A 58 12.76 4.19 3.48
CA ASP A 58 12.86 3.22 4.57
C ASP A 58 12.04 3.69 5.78
N GLY A 59 11.21 2.80 6.33
CA GLY A 59 10.32 3.05 7.46
C GLY A 59 9.10 3.92 7.19
N PHE A 60 8.87 4.44 5.97
CA PHE A 60 7.72 5.31 5.71
C PHE A 60 7.19 5.30 4.26
N GLY A 61 5.88 5.46 4.09
CA GLY A 61 5.22 5.27 2.80
C GLY A 61 5.21 3.80 2.36
N LEU A 62 5.29 3.51 1.07
CA LEU A 62 5.23 2.12 0.57
C LEU A 62 6.46 1.28 0.97
N GLY A 63 7.55 1.91 1.45
CA GLY A 63 8.79 1.27 1.89
C GLY A 63 8.56 0.25 3.01
N VAL A 64 7.61 0.51 3.90
CA VAL A 64 7.27 -0.41 5.01
C VAL A 64 6.76 -1.77 4.49
N LEU A 65 6.13 -1.80 3.31
CA LEU A 65 5.64 -3.05 2.71
C LEU A 65 6.79 -3.86 2.08
N LEU A 66 7.83 -3.17 1.59
CA LEU A 66 9.05 -3.79 1.07
C LEU A 66 9.85 -4.41 2.21
N GLU A 67 10.04 -3.68 3.32
CA GLU A 67 10.72 -4.17 4.53
C GLU A 67 10.07 -5.45 5.08
N ARG A 68 8.74 -5.51 5.09
CA ARG A 68 7.97 -6.68 5.54
C ARG A 68 7.89 -7.80 4.49
N ARG A 69 8.60 -7.68 3.36
CA ARG A 69 8.58 -8.63 2.24
C ARG A 69 7.16 -8.95 1.77
N GLN A 70 6.28 -7.95 1.71
CA GLN A 70 4.91 -8.11 1.18
C GLN A 70 4.84 -7.89 -0.33
N VAL A 71 5.88 -7.32 -0.93
CA VAL A 71 5.89 -6.87 -2.33
C VAL A 71 6.79 -7.77 -3.18
N LYS A 72 6.23 -8.30 -4.26
CA LYS A 72 6.94 -9.10 -5.27
C LYS A 72 7.45 -8.27 -6.44
N LYS A 73 6.74 -7.21 -6.80
CA LYS A 73 7.09 -6.34 -7.94
C LYS A 73 6.71 -4.90 -7.66
N VAL A 74 7.56 -3.96 -8.05
CA VAL A 74 7.25 -2.54 -8.10
C VAL A 74 7.36 -2.05 -9.53
N ILE A 75 6.37 -1.29 -9.99
CA ILE A 75 6.39 -0.53 -11.23
C ILE A 75 6.45 0.94 -10.82
N ALA A 76 7.61 1.56 -11.02
CA ALA A 76 7.88 2.94 -10.63
C ALA A 76 8.72 3.68 -11.67
N SER A 77 8.65 5.01 -11.63
CA SER A 77 9.45 5.88 -12.50
C SER A 77 10.78 6.27 -11.87
N TYR A 78 10.86 6.30 -10.53
CA TYR A 78 12.06 6.66 -9.77
C TYR A 78 12.06 5.98 -8.39
N VAL A 79 13.22 5.50 -7.95
CA VAL A 79 13.42 4.82 -6.65
C VAL A 79 14.47 5.57 -5.84
#